data_AF-A0A4W4F5E9-F1
#
_entry.id   AF-A0A4W4F5E9-F1
#
_cell.length_a   1.000
_cell.length_b   1.000
_cell.length_c   1.000
_cell.angle_alpha   90.00
_cell.angle_beta   90.00
_cell.angle_gamma   90.00
#
_symmetry.space_group_name_H-M   'P 1'
#
loop_
_entity.id
_entity.type
_entity.pdbx_description
1 polymer ?
#
loop_
_entity_poly.entity_id
_entity_poly.type
_entity_poly.pdbx_seq_one_letter_code
_entity_poly.pdbx_strand_id
1 'polypeptide(L)'
;MSLRESPFSSGLARALHTLGWALIFPCFWFLDRLIAVCISTSLERRQRREEKCYCYLYPLKVFFGSVLFLVLFLISTPVALLGFLLWAPLQVTRRPFAYLQHVETQSRNTVWEEAGKLSLGFVTANLCLLPDSLARFNNLGHTQQRAATVGQSIVQGEGRPFNRCNQNTPLYVSTSFPASMDIVCLLEVFDKRAAAKLADALRPFFGHVLCDVGVYACQLCDVCCSFKFFNSGLFLASRHPVLKAQYHCFPNSRGEDALAAKGLLSVKVQIGLHKEKKKMVGFFNCTHLHALEGDGAIRYDQLDMVTKWIEEFQRVNRQEDEMVVFDVLCGDFNFDNCSPDDHLEQNHSLFNDYTDPCRAGPGREKPWVIGTLLQQPTLYEENVNTPDNLKMTLEDEEQRKMRLAPPVSFDAIPFVYPETGEPWVGRRIDYLLYRESTLTHHLRTEVEEFTYVTRLAGLTDHIPVGLRLNVTLDSAGDPAGTRL
;
A
#
# COMPACT_ATOMS: atom_id res chain seq x y z
N MET A 1 0.94 -2.03 -22.74
CA MET A 1 -0.19 -2.99 -22.91
C MET A 1 -1.53 -2.26 -22.93
N SER A 2 -2.59 -2.85 -23.50
CA SER A 2 -3.96 -2.31 -23.36
C SER A 2 -4.51 -2.68 -21.98
N LEU A 3 -5.18 -1.74 -21.32
CA LEU A 3 -5.82 -1.96 -20.02
C LEU A 3 -7.09 -2.78 -20.21
N ARG A 4 -7.29 -3.80 -19.37
CA ARG A 4 -8.37 -4.79 -19.55
C ARG A 4 -8.89 -5.23 -18.19
N GLU A 5 -10.20 -5.43 -18.11
CA GLU A 5 -10.88 -5.94 -16.91
C GLU A 5 -10.54 -7.40 -16.62
N SER A 6 -10.40 -8.22 -17.65
CA SER A 6 -10.11 -9.65 -17.49
C SER A 6 -8.59 -9.91 -17.44
N PRO A 7 -8.12 -10.74 -16.48
CA PRO A 7 -6.73 -11.19 -16.42
C PRO A 7 -6.35 -12.11 -17.59
N PHE A 8 -7.33 -12.67 -18.33
CA PHE A 8 -7.08 -13.53 -19.49
C PHE A 8 -7.62 -12.90 -20.78
N SER A 9 -6.96 -13.22 -21.90
CA SER A 9 -7.36 -12.80 -23.25
C SER A 9 -8.53 -13.61 -23.80
N SER A 10 -8.66 -14.89 -23.42
CA SER A 10 -9.73 -15.79 -23.89
C SER A 10 -10.73 -16.11 -22.78
N GLY A 11 -12.02 -16.17 -23.15
CA GLY A 11 -13.09 -16.56 -22.22
C GLY A 11 -12.94 -18.00 -21.71
N LEU A 12 -12.41 -18.90 -22.55
CA LEU A 12 -12.12 -20.29 -22.17
C LEU A 12 -11.02 -20.36 -21.10
N ALA A 13 -9.89 -19.65 -21.27
CA ALA A 13 -8.83 -19.64 -20.26
C ALA A 13 -9.34 -19.08 -18.92
N ARG A 14 -10.18 -18.03 -18.97
CA ARG A 14 -10.85 -17.52 -17.77
C ARG A 14 -11.75 -18.55 -17.12
N ALA A 15 -12.56 -19.29 -17.88
CA ALA A 15 -13.44 -20.32 -17.35
C ALA A 15 -12.65 -21.49 -16.73
N LEU A 16 -11.60 -21.96 -17.40
CA LEU A 16 -10.71 -23.00 -16.87
C LEU A 16 -9.97 -22.53 -15.61
N HIS A 17 -9.52 -21.28 -15.57
CA HIS A 17 -8.91 -20.69 -14.39
C HIS A 17 -9.88 -20.64 -13.22
N THR A 18 -11.12 -20.19 -13.45
CA THR A 18 -12.18 -20.17 -12.43
C THR A 18 -12.50 -21.57 -11.94
N LEU A 19 -12.60 -22.55 -12.85
CA LEU A 19 -12.83 -23.95 -12.48
C LEU A 19 -11.67 -24.51 -11.64
N GLY A 20 -10.43 -24.30 -12.07
CA GLY A 20 -9.24 -24.73 -11.32
C GLY A 20 -9.21 -24.13 -9.92
N TRP A 21 -9.50 -22.83 -9.79
CA TRP A 21 -9.60 -22.17 -8.49
C TRP A 21 -10.77 -22.68 -7.65
N ALA A 22 -11.93 -22.98 -8.25
CA ALA A 22 -13.07 -23.55 -7.54
C ALA A 22 -12.78 -24.94 -6.95
N LEU A 23 -11.90 -25.72 -7.59
CA LEU A 23 -11.42 -27.00 -7.08
C LEU A 23 -10.37 -26.85 -5.98
N ILE A 24 -9.49 -25.84 -6.08
CA ILE A 24 -8.44 -25.55 -5.07
C ILE A 24 -9.03 -24.93 -3.80
N PHE A 25 -10.00 -24.03 -3.96
CA PHE A 25 -10.45 -23.13 -2.91
C PHE A 25 -10.92 -23.83 -1.62
N PRO A 26 -11.70 -24.94 -1.66
CA PRO A 26 -12.10 -25.64 -0.44
C PRO A 26 -10.90 -26.09 0.39
N CYS A 27 -9.91 -26.72 -0.24
CA CYS A 27 -8.68 -27.18 0.42
C CYS A 27 -7.91 -26.01 1.04
N PHE A 28 -7.70 -24.94 0.28
CA PHE A 28 -7.09 -23.70 0.77
C PHE A 28 -7.85 -23.13 1.99
N TRP A 29 -9.19 -23.08 1.92
CA TRP A 29 -10.02 -22.54 2.99
C TRP A 29 -9.97 -23.41 4.25
N PHE A 30 -9.99 -24.75 4.12
CA PHE A 30 -9.86 -25.64 5.27
C PHE A 30 -8.49 -25.50 5.93
N LEU A 31 -7.41 -25.36 5.16
CA LEU A 31 -6.07 -25.09 5.70
C LEU A 31 -6.02 -23.75 6.44
N ASP A 32 -6.57 -22.69 5.84
CA ASP A 32 -6.70 -21.38 6.48
C ASP A 32 -7.49 -21.46 7.79
N ARG A 33 -8.62 -22.19 7.82
CA ARG A 33 -9.38 -22.39 9.07
C ARG A 33 -8.63 -23.24 10.09
N LEU A 34 -7.91 -24.28 9.67
CA LEU A 34 -7.14 -25.16 10.54
C LEU A 34 -6.09 -24.36 11.33
N ILE A 35 -5.33 -23.49 10.65
CA ILE A 35 -4.34 -22.63 11.27
C ILE A 35 -5.01 -21.54 12.13
N ALA A 36 -6.06 -20.90 11.60
CA ALA A 36 -6.77 -19.82 12.30
C ALA A 36 -7.40 -20.27 13.63
N VAL A 37 -7.84 -21.53 13.75
CA VAL A 37 -8.39 -22.08 15.00
C VAL A 37 -7.32 -22.17 16.10
N CYS A 38 -6.07 -22.41 15.72
CA CYS A 38 -4.94 -22.56 16.66
C CYS A 38 -4.36 -21.22 17.11
N ILE A 39 -4.64 -20.13 16.40
CA ILE A 39 -4.03 -18.81 16.64
C ILE A 39 -5.12 -17.80 16.96
N SER A 40 -5.05 -17.21 18.14
CA SER A 40 -5.97 -16.14 18.54
C SER A 40 -5.31 -14.79 18.64
N THR A 41 -6.04 -13.76 18.22
CA THR A 41 -5.66 -12.35 18.41
C THR A 41 -5.74 -11.95 19.89
N SER A 42 -5.11 -10.83 20.27
CA SER A 42 -5.16 -10.28 21.61
C SER A 42 -6.56 -9.82 22.00
N LEU A 43 -7.37 -9.33 21.04
CA LEU A 43 -8.80 -9.06 21.24
C LEU A 43 -9.58 -10.32 21.61
N GLU A 44 -9.43 -11.40 20.84
CA GLU A 44 -10.08 -12.68 21.11
C GLU A 44 -9.60 -13.30 22.43
N ARG A 45 -8.33 -13.11 22.81
CA ARG A 45 -7.81 -13.52 24.13
C ARG A 45 -8.45 -12.71 25.26
N ARG A 46 -8.60 -11.39 25.11
CA ARG A 46 -9.22 -10.50 26.10
C ARG A 46 -10.70 -10.83 26.30
N GLN A 47 -11.48 -10.90 25.22
CA GLN A 47 -12.91 -11.23 25.27
C GLN A 47 -13.15 -12.58 25.96
N ARG A 48 -12.30 -13.58 25.69
CA ARG A 48 -12.38 -14.88 26.38
C ARG A 48 -12.17 -14.76 27.88
N ARG A 49 -11.19 -13.98 28.34
CA ARG A 49 -10.93 -13.78 29.78
C ARG A 49 -12.12 -13.13 30.49
N GLU A 50 -12.84 -12.25 29.81
CA GLU A 50 -14.04 -11.59 30.31
C GLU A 50 -15.23 -12.59 30.38
N GLU A 51 -15.35 -13.49 29.40
CA GLU A 51 -16.39 -14.54 29.36
C GLU A 51 -15.95 -15.88 29.99
N LYS A 52 -16.02 -15.96 31.33
CA LYS A 52 -15.56 -17.13 32.14
C LYS A 52 -16.01 -18.51 31.63
N CYS A 53 -17.25 -18.67 31.14
CA CYS A 53 -17.75 -19.95 30.63
C CYS A 53 -17.10 -20.37 29.29
N TYR A 54 -16.78 -19.39 28.44
CA TYR A 54 -16.16 -19.64 27.13
C TYR A 54 -14.69 -20.07 27.26
N CYS A 55 -14.00 -19.60 28.31
CA CYS A 55 -12.63 -20.00 28.62
C CYS A 55 -12.45 -21.52 28.76
N TYR A 56 -13.37 -22.20 29.47
CA TYR A 56 -13.25 -23.65 29.71
C TYR A 56 -13.56 -24.50 28.48
N LEU A 57 -14.43 -24.02 27.59
CA LEU A 57 -14.82 -24.72 26.37
C LEU A 57 -13.88 -24.45 25.20
N TYR A 58 -13.05 -23.41 25.28
CA TYR A 58 -12.17 -23.01 24.19
C TYR A 58 -11.16 -24.12 23.79
N PRO A 59 -10.46 -24.81 24.71
CA PRO A 59 -9.57 -25.90 24.33
C PRO A 59 -10.28 -27.02 23.58
N LEU A 60 -11.52 -27.34 23.96
CA LEU A 60 -12.36 -28.31 23.25
C LEU A 60 -12.71 -27.80 21.85
N LYS A 61 -13.09 -26.53 21.72
CA LYS A 61 -13.37 -25.90 20.42
C LYS A 61 -12.14 -25.95 19.50
N VAL A 62 -10.94 -25.68 20.03
CA VAL A 62 -9.69 -25.79 19.27
C VAL A 62 -9.46 -27.23 18.85
N PHE A 63 -9.53 -28.18 19.78
CA PHE A 63 -9.29 -29.60 19.47
C PHE A 63 -10.26 -30.13 18.41
N PHE A 64 -11.57 -30.00 18.63
CA PHE A 64 -12.58 -30.50 17.67
C PHE A 64 -12.54 -29.72 16.34
N GLY A 65 -12.28 -28.41 16.40
CA GLY A 65 -12.12 -27.58 15.20
C GLY A 65 -10.91 -28.02 14.37
N SER A 66 -9.75 -28.21 15.00
CA SER A 66 -8.53 -28.67 14.34
C SER A 66 -8.71 -30.07 13.73
N VAL A 67 -9.32 -31.00 14.47
CA VAL A 67 -9.62 -32.34 13.93
C VAL A 67 -10.56 -32.26 12.71
N LEU A 68 -11.65 -31.49 12.82
CA LEU A 68 -12.61 -31.32 11.74
C LEU A 68 -11.96 -30.73 10.48
N PHE A 69 -11.23 -29.60 10.62
CA PHE A 69 -10.61 -28.94 9.47
C PHE A 69 -9.44 -29.74 8.89
N LEU A 70 -8.71 -30.49 9.70
CA LEU A 70 -7.68 -31.42 9.21
C LEU A 70 -8.29 -32.52 8.35
N VAL A 71 -9.38 -33.16 8.79
CA VAL A 71 -10.07 -34.19 8.00
C VAL A 71 -10.60 -33.61 6.69
N LEU A 72 -11.23 -32.44 6.71
CA LEU A 72 -11.73 -31.76 5.51
C LEU A 72 -10.60 -31.37 4.54
N PHE A 73 -9.46 -30.90 5.07
CA PHE A 73 -8.26 -30.62 4.28
C PHE A 73 -7.75 -31.87 3.58
N LEU A 74 -7.61 -33.00 4.30
CA LEU A 74 -7.14 -34.25 3.71
C LEU A 74 -8.08 -34.79 2.63
N ILE A 75 -9.40 -34.74 2.86
CA ILE A 75 -10.41 -35.18 1.88
C ILE A 75 -10.39 -34.32 0.61
N SER A 76 -10.20 -33.01 0.74
CA SER A 76 -10.23 -32.08 -0.39
C SER A 76 -8.89 -31.98 -1.15
N THR A 77 -7.79 -32.46 -0.57
CA THR A 77 -6.44 -32.38 -1.16
C THR A 77 -6.34 -33.01 -2.56
N PRO A 78 -6.88 -34.23 -2.84
CA PRO A 78 -6.80 -34.82 -4.18
C PRO A 78 -7.54 -33.99 -5.24
N VAL A 79 -8.68 -33.42 -4.88
CA VAL A 79 -9.47 -32.55 -5.77
C VAL A 79 -8.73 -31.24 -6.03
N ALA A 80 -8.13 -30.67 -4.99
CA ALA A 80 -7.31 -29.46 -5.11
C ALA A 80 -6.07 -29.68 -5.98
N LEU A 81 -5.45 -30.87 -5.94
CA LEU A 81 -4.33 -31.22 -6.81
C LEU A 81 -4.75 -31.19 -8.29
N LEU A 82 -5.91 -31.76 -8.64
CA LEU A 82 -6.46 -31.67 -9.99
C LEU A 82 -6.72 -30.21 -10.40
N GLY A 83 -7.29 -29.44 -9.48
CA GLY A 83 -7.49 -27.99 -9.67
C GLY A 83 -6.18 -27.25 -9.91
N PHE A 84 -5.12 -27.59 -9.18
CA PHE A 84 -3.79 -26.99 -9.30
C PHE A 84 -3.13 -27.31 -10.65
N LEU A 85 -3.23 -28.56 -11.11
CA LEU A 85 -2.74 -28.97 -12.43
C LEU A 85 -3.44 -28.23 -13.58
N LEU A 86 -4.71 -27.85 -13.39
CA LEU A 86 -5.44 -27.00 -14.34
C LEU A 86 -5.07 -25.52 -14.20
N TRP A 87 -4.94 -25.02 -12.97
CA TRP A 87 -4.77 -23.61 -12.64
C TRP A 87 -3.35 -23.06 -12.89
N ALA A 88 -2.31 -23.84 -12.56
CA ALA A 88 -0.92 -23.38 -12.60
C ALA A 88 -0.42 -23.08 -14.02
N PRO A 89 -0.66 -23.93 -15.05
CA PRO A 89 -0.20 -23.64 -16.41
C PRO A 89 -0.84 -22.38 -17.01
N LEU A 90 -2.08 -22.08 -16.62
CA LEU A 90 -2.79 -20.89 -17.11
C LEU A 90 -2.10 -19.58 -16.67
N GLN A 91 -1.36 -19.59 -15.54
CA GLN A 91 -0.68 -18.41 -15.02
C GLN A 91 0.35 -17.82 -16.00
N VAL A 92 0.92 -18.64 -16.90
CA VAL A 92 1.87 -18.18 -17.94
C VAL A 92 1.21 -17.20 -18.91
N THR A 93 -0.10 -17.34 -19.17
CA THR A 93 -0.85 -16.46 -20.08
C THR A 93 -1.61 -15.34 -19.37
N ARG A 94 -1.51 -15.29 -18.03
CA ARG A 94 -2.22 -14.34 -17.21
C ARG A 94 -1.58 -12.96 -17.33
N ARG A 95 -2.40 -11.93 -17.53
CA ARG A 95 -1.98 -10.53 -17.44
C ARG A 95 -1.58 -10.19 -16.01
N PRO A 96 -0.62 -9.27 -15.80
CA PRO A 96 -0.11 -8.97 -14.47
C PRO A 96 -1.11 -8.25 -13.56
N PHE A 97 -2.21 -7.70 -14.07
CA PHE A 97 -3.23 -6.99 -13.29
C PHE A 97 -4.58 -6.98 -14.02
N ALA A 98 -5.64 -6.68 -13.26
CA ALA A 98 -6.98 -6.39 -13.76
C ALA A 98 -7.29 -4.90 -13.61
N TYR A 99 -7.90 -4.29 -14.62
CA TYR A 99 -8.31 -2.88 -14.62
C TYR A 99 -9.82 -2.77 -14.66
N LEU A 100 -10.42 -2.33 -13.55
CA LEU A 100 -11.85 -2.13 -13.40
C LEU A 100 -12.17 -0.65 -13.63
N GLN A 101 -13.09 -0.39 -14.57
CA GLN A 101 -13.56 0.96 -14.87
C GLN A 101 -15.04 1.10 -14.50
N HIS A 102 -15.39 2.25 -13.95
CA HIS A 102 -16.76 2.68 -13.75
C HIS A 102 -17.00 4.01 -14.48
N VAL A 103 -18.07 4.07 -15.26
CA VAL A 103 -18.27 5.05 -16.33
C VAL A 103 -18.76 6.42 -15.82
N GLU A 104 -19.18 6.51 -14.56
CA GLU A 104 -19.60 7.80 -13.97
C GLU A 104 -18.40 8.53 -13.36
N THR A 105 -17.55 9.13 -14.19
CA THR A 105 -16.54 10.08 -13.71
C THR A 105 -16.85 11.46 -14.28
N GLN A 106 -17.41 12.33 -13.44
CA GLN A 106 -17.45 13.76 -13.76
C GLN A 106 -16.01 14.24 -13.89
N SER A 107 -15.63 14.71 -15.08
CA SER A 107 -14.31 15.27 -15.30
C SER A 107 -14.14 16.53 -14.43
N ARG A 108 -13.21 16.53 -13.48
CA ARG A 108 -12.75 17.75 -12.77
C ARG A 108 -11.95 18.70 -13.68
N ASN A 109 -12.22 18.71 -14.98
CA ASN A 109 -11.58 19.56 -15.99
C ASN A 109 -11.73 21.06 -15.70
N THR A 110 -12.66 21.47 -14.83
CA THR A 110 -13.00 22.87 -14.57
C THR A 110 -12.14 23.58 -13.52
N VAL A 111 -11.30 22.89 -12.75
CA VAL A 111 -10.60 23.51 -11.59
C VAL A 111 -9.30 24.23 -11.96
N TRP A 112 -8.59 23.78 -13.00
CA TRP A 112 -7.30 24.37 -13.40
C TRP A 112 -7.45 25.72 -14.11
N GLU A 113 -8.46 25.86 -14.98
CA GLU A 113 -8.59 27.04 -15.85
C GLU A 113 -8.96 28.32 -15.10
N GLU A 114 -9.57 28.20 -13.92
CA GLU A 114 -9.99 29.35 -13.11
C GLU A 114 -8.98 29.74 -12.00
N ALA A 115 -8.15 28.81 -11.52
CA ALA A 115 -7.31 29.02 -10.32
C ALA A 115 -5.79 29.08 -10.57
N GLY A 116 -5.29 28.62 -11.72
CA GLY A 116 -3.84 28.56 -12.02
C GLY A 116 -3.03 27.64 -11.09
N LYS A 117 -3.72 26.78 -10.32
CA LYS A 117 -3.17 25.92 -9.28
C LYS A 117 -3.90 24.59 -9.27
N LEU A 118 -3.16 23.48 -9.25
CA LEU A 118 -3.67 22.11 -9.19
C LEU A 118 -3.29 21.51 -7.84
N SER A 119 -4.29 21.15 -7.04
CA SER A 119 -4.06 20.43 -5.78
C SER A 119 -4.37 18.95 -6.00
N LEU A 120 -3.40 18.08 -5.70
CA LEU A 120 -3.46 16.63 -5.90
C LEU A 120 -3.23 15.89 -4.60
N GLY A 121 -4.15 15.00 -4.24
CA GLY A 121 -4.06 14.17 -3.05
C GLY A 121 -3.63 12.73 -3.33
N PHE A 122 -2.60 12.26 -2.64
CA PHE A 122 -2.08 10.90 -2.71
C PHE A 122 -2.16 10.24 -1.33
N VAL A 123 -2.51 8.97 -1.26
CA VAL A 123 -2.50 8.19 -0.02
C VAL A 123 -1.87 6.83 -0.25
N THR A 124 -1.07 6.36 0.71
CA THR A 124 -0.58 4.98 0.77
C THR A 124 -0.95 4.35 2.11
N ALA A 125 -1.34 3.07 2.09
CA ALA A 125 -1.66 2.30 3.28
C ALA A 125 -1.35 0.80 3.10
N ASN A 126 -0.47 0.24 3.93
CA ASN A 126 -0.44 -1.21 4.13
C ASN A 126 -1.67 -1.62 4.96
N LEU A 127 -2.43 -2.62 4.51
CA LEU A 127 -3.68 -3.04 5.15
C LEU A 127 -3.61 -4.42 5.82
N CYS A 128 -2.51 -5.16 5.63
CA CYS A 128 -2.34 -6.51 6.12
C CYS A 128 -3.58 -7.40 5.82
N LEU A 129 -4.07 -7.39 4.58
CA LEU A 129 -5.21 -8.19 4.13
C LEU A 129 -4.77 -9.57 3.64
N LEU A 130 -4.03 -10.28 4.50
CA LEU A 130 -3.64 -11.67 4.31
C LEU A 130 -4.83 -12.63 4.47
N PRO A 131 -4.71 -13.89 4.00
CA PRO A 131 -5.56 -14.97 4.50
C PRO A 131 -5.67 -14.91 6.02
N ASP A 132 -6.86 -15.13 6.55
CA ASP A 132 -7.18 -14.85 7.95
C ASP A 132 -6.26 -15.57 8.95
N SER A 133 -5.80 -16.78 8.62
CA SER A 133 -4.79 -17.50 9.39
C SER A 133 -3.48 -16.75 9.52
N LEU A 134 -2.97 -16.23 8.40
CA LEU A 134 -1.71 -15.50 8.34
C LEU A 134 -1.86 -14.11 8.98
N ALA A 135 -2.98 -13.42 8.74
CA ALA A 135 -3.27 -12.14 9.39
C ALA A 135 -3.23 -12.22 10.92
N ARG A 136 -3.58 -13.38 11.50
CA ARG A 136 -3.60 -13.60 12.97
C ARG A 136 -2.20 -13.57 13.59
N PHE A 137 -1.14 -13.85 12.83
CA PHE A 137 0.23 -13.67 13.31
C PHE A 137 0.56 -12.19 13.54
N ASN A 138 0.02 -11.29 12.71
CA ASN A 138 0.10 -9.85 12.90
C ASN A 138 -0.98 -9.31 13.84
N ASN A 139 -1.57 -10.19 14.66
CA ASN A 139 -2.65 -9.86 15.57
C ASN A 139 -3.92 -9.31 14.87
N LEU A 140 -4.16 -9.64 13.60
CA LEU A 140 -5.32 -9.18 12.84
C LEU A 140 -6.23 -10.36 12.46
N GLY A 141 -7.53 -10.12 12.38
CA GLY A 141 -8.50 -11.16 12.01
C GLY A 141 -9.62 -10.62 11.14
N HIS A 142 -10.51 -11.51 10.69
CA HIS A 142 -11.69 -11.17 9.90
C HIS A 142 -11.38 -10.35 8.65
N THR A 143 -10.38 -10.78 7.87
CA THR A 143 -9.85 -10.04 6.70
C THR A 143 -10.93 -9.47 5.78
N GLN A 144 -11.95 -10.26 5.44
CA GLN A 144 -13.04 -9.81 4.55
C GLN A 144 -13.97 -8.76 5.18
N GLN A 145 -14.13 -8.75 6.50
CA GLN A 145 -14.92 -7.72 7.19
C GLN A 145 -14.10 -6.43 7.27
N ARG A 146 -12.82 -6.55 7.68
CA ARG A 146 -11.88 -5.41 7.69
C ARG A 146 -11.81 -4.74 6.32
N ALA A 147 -11.66 -5.49 5.24
CA ALA A 147 -11.59 -4.91 3.89
C ALA A 147 -12.83 -4.09 3.52
N ALA A 148 -14.04 -4.54 3.89
CA ALA A 148 -15.27 -3.79 3.66
C ALA A 148 -15.30 -2.50 4.50
N THR A 149 -14.93 -2.58 5.78
CA THR A 149 -14.87 -1.41 6.69
C THR A 149 -13.81 -0.41 6.26
N VAL A 150 -12.64 -0.87 5.81
CA VAL A 150 -11.57 -0.02 5.27
C VAL A 150 -12.05 0.70 4.02
N GLY A 151 -12.64 -0.01 3.06
CA GLY A 151 -13.18 0.61 1.85
C GLY A 151 -14.24 1.68 2.15
N GLN A 152 -15.17 1.39 3.07
CA GLN A 152 -16.15 2.37 3.54
C GLN A 152 -15.49 3.56 4.24
N SER A 153 -14.47 3.33 5.05
CA SER A 153 -13.77 4.38 5.80
C SER A 153 -12.99 5.34 4.90
N ILE A 154 -12.40 4.83 3.82
CA ILE A 154 -11.73 5.65 2.79
C ILE A 154 -12.75 6.54 2.09
N VAL A 155 -13.89 5.97 1.64
CA VAL A 155 -14.94 6.73 0.93
C VAL A 155 -15.62 7.76 1.85
N GLN A 156 -15.90 7.41 3.11
CA GLN A 156 -16.52 8.33 4.09
C GLN A 156 -15.58 9.41 4.61
N GLY A 157 -14.26 9.22 4.49
CA GLY A 157 -13.27 10.24 4.88
C GLY A 157 -13.30 11.48 3.99
N GLU A 158 -13.86 11.35 2.78
CA GLU A 158 -14.07 12.44 1.84
C GLU A 158 -15.26 13.32 2.25
N GLY A 159 -15.02 14.60 2.56
CA GLY A 159 -16.10 15.60 2.64
C GLY A 159 -16.19 16.39 3.95
N ARG A 160 -15.30 16.15 4.93
CA ARG A 160 -15.17 17.07 6.07
C ARG A 160 -14.10 18.11 5.76
N PRO A 161 -14.44 19.39 5.56
CA PRO A 161 -13.44 20.45 5.47
C PRO A 161 -12.62 20.44 6.77
N PHE A 162 -11.31 20.42 6.61
CA PHE A 162 -10.42 20.36 7.75
C PHE A 162 -10.44 21.72 8.47
N ASN A 163 -10.86 21.72 9.74
CA ASN A 163 -10.63 22.87 10.60
C ASN A 163 -9.13 22.91 10.92
N ARG A 164 -8.41 23.82 10.26
CA ARG A 164 -6.98 24.10 10.45
C ARG A 164 -6.73 24.53 11.89
N CYS A 165 -6.71 23.59 12.83
CA CYS A 165 -6.49 23.87 14.24
C CYS A 165 -4.98 23.94 14.48
N ASN A 166 -4.52 25.15 14.82
CA ASN A 166 -3.15 25.56 15.19
C ASN A 166 -2.07 25.45 14.10
N GLN A 167 -1.63 26.63 13.62
CA GLN A 167 -0.46 26.84 12.76
C GLN A 167 0.89 26.57 13.45
N ASN A 168 0.91 26.06 14.68
CA ASN A 168 2.10 25.99 15.53
C ASN A 168 2.65 24.57 15.75
N THR A 169 2.03 23.53 15.19
CA THR A 169 2.53 22.15 15.28
C THR A 169 2.69 21.56 13.88
N PRO A 170 3.93 21.26 13.44
CA PRO A 170 4.19 20.68 12.12
C PRO A 170 3.80 19.20 12.01
N LEU A 171 3.51 18.52 13.13
CA LEU A 171 2.95 17.16 13.15
C LEU A 171 1.44 17.23 12.89
N TYR A 172 0.99 16.55 11.85
CA TYR A 172 -0.40 16.54 11.45
C TYR A 172 -0.99 15.13 11.45
N VAL A 173 -1.69 14.80 12.53
CA VAL A 173 -2.42 13.54 12.72
C VAL A 173 -3.92 13.78 12.55
N SER A 174 -4.53 13.05 11.62
CA SER A 174 -5.94 13.20 11.27
C SER A 174 -6.72 11.91 11.52
N THR A 175 -7.92 12.05 12.08
CA THR A 175 -8.86 10.93 12.26
C THR A 175 -9.66 10.61 10.99
N SER A 176 -9.50 11.43 9.94
CA SER A 176 -10.16 11.27 8.65
C SER A 176 -9.11 11.27 7.53
N PHE A 177 -9.40 10.55 6.45
CA PHE A 177 -8.58 10.66 5.24
C PHE A 177 -8.62 12.09 4.68
N PRO A 178 -7.56 12.55 3.98
CA PRO A 178 -7.54 13.87 3.37
C PRO A 178 -8.74 14.08 2.44
N ALA A 179 -9.33 15.27 2.43
CA ALA A 179 -10.34 15.61 1.43
C ALA A 179 -9.73 15.62 0.02
N SER A 180 -10.49 15.25 -1.02
CA SER A 180 -10.01 15.25 -2.41
C SER A 180 -8.82 14.32 -2.67
N MET A 181 -8.90 13.06 -2.24
CA MET A 181 -7.90 12.05 -2.63
C MET A 181 -8.03 11.70 -4.12
N ASP A 182 -7.00 11.94 -4.90
CA ASP A 182 -6.97 11.62 -6.32
C ASP A 182 -6.51 10.18 -6.56
N ILE A 183 -5.48 9.73 -5.85
CA ILE A 183 -4.90 8.39 -6.01
C ILE A 183 -4.64 7.76 -4.64
N VAL A 184 -5.10 6.54 -4.47
CA VAL A 184 -4.88 5.73 -3.26
C VAL A 184 -4.16 4.43 -3.65
N CYS A 185 -3.00 4.19 -3.05
CA CYS A 185 -2.28 2.93 -3.10
C CYS A 185 -2.51 2.14 -1.82
N LEU A 186 -2.88 0.87 -1.95
CA LEU A 186 -3.08 -0.03 -0.83
C LEU A 186 -2.15 -1.24 -1.01
N LEU A 187 -1.48 -1.63 0.07
CA LEU A 187 -0.53 -2.73 0.10
C LEU A 187 -1.07 -3.90 0.94
N GLU A 188 -0.46 -5.06 0.74
CA GLU A 188 -0.86 -6.34 1.34
C GLU A 188 -2.31 -6.76 1.11
N VAL A 189 -2.87 -6.39 -0.03
CA VAL A 189 -4.20 -6.84 -0.48
C VAL A 189 -4.12 -8.23 -1.12
N PHE A 190 -3.70 -9.23 -0.33
CA PHE A 190 -3.42 -10.58 -0.81
C PHE A 190 -4.67 -11.48 -0.91
N ASP A 191 -5.61 -11.43 0.05
CA ASP A 191 -6.84 -12.24 -0.01
C ASP A 191 -7.76 -11.73 -1.12
N LYS A 192 -7.99 -12.58 -2.13
CA LYS A 192 -8.80 -12.24 -3.32
C LYS A 192 -10.24 -11.82 -3.00
N ARG A 193 -10.84 -12.35 -1.93
CA ARG A 193 -12.23 -12.00 -1.53
C ARG A 193 -12.25 -10.64 -0.84
N ALA A 194 -11.25 -10.36 -0.01
CA ALA A 194 -11.03 -9.05 0.58
C ALA A 194 -10.76 -7.99 -0.49
N ALA A 195 -9.90 -8.30 -1.48
CA ALA A 195 -9.64 -7.44 -2.63
C ALA A 195 -10.91 -7.11 -3.42
N ALA A 196 -11.80 -8.09 -3.63
CA ALA A 196 -13.07 -7.87 -4.31
C ALA A 196 -13.98 -6.92 -3.54
N LYS A 197 -14.14 -7.12 -2.23
CA LYS A 197 -14.93 -6.21 -1.37
C LYS A 197 -14.38 -4.79 -1.36
N LEU A 198 -13.05 -4.65 -1.35
CA LEU A 198 -12.38 -3.36 -1.41
C LEU A 198 -12.59 -2.69 -2.77
N ALA A 199 -12.48 -3.44 -3.87
CA ALA A 199 -12.81 -2.95 -5.21
C ALA A 199 -14.27 -2.50 -5.32
N ASP A 200 -15.22 -3.27 -4.80
CA ASP A 200 -16.65 -2.92 -4.83
C ASP A 200 -16.94 -1.64 -4.05
N ALA A 201 -16.24 -1.40 -2.94
CA ALA A 201 -16.38 -0.18 -2.14
C ALA A 201 -15.72 1.04 -2.80
N LEU A 202 -14.53 0.89 -3.38
CA LEU A 202 -13.74 2.00 -3.91
C LEU A 202 -14.08 2.37 -5.35
N ARG A 203 -14.50 1.40 -6.18
CA ARG A 203 -14.76 1.60 -7.61
C ARG A 203 -15.81 2.67 -7.92
N PRO A 204 -16.97 2.76 -7.22
CA PRO A 204 -17.94 3.82 -7.50
C PRO A 204 -17.39 5.23 -7.26
N PHE A 205 -16.45 5.34 -6.32
CA PHE A 205 -15.91 6.62 -5.88
C PHE A 205 -14.69 7.07 -6.72
N PHE A 206 -13.75 6.16 -6.98
CA PHE A 206 -12.56 6.47 -7.76
C PHE A 206 -12.78 6.30 -9.27
N GLY A 207 -13.69 5.44 -9.73
CA GLY A 207 -13.91 5.22 -11.16
C GLY A 207 -12.87 4.33 -11.83
N HIS A 208 -11.60 4.39 -11.43
CA HIS A 208 -10.52 3.58 -11.99
C HIS A 208 -9.78 2.78 -10.91
N VAL A 209 -9.79 1.45 -11.02
CA VAL A 209 -9.13 0.55 -10.05
C VAL A 209 -8.24 -0.46 -10.77
N LEU A 210 -6.98 -0.56 -10.35
CA LEU A 210 -6.09 -1.67 -10.69
C LEU A 210 -5.99 -2.62 -9.49
N CYS A 211 -6.34 -3.87 -9.72
CA CYS A 211 -6.33 -4.90 -8.68
C CYS A 211 -5.75 -6.22 -9.20
N ASP A 212 -5.56 -7.18 -8.28
CA ASP A 212 -4.93 -8.48 -8.55
C ASP A 212 -3.57 -8.31 -9.23
N VAL A 213 -2.79 -7.32 -8.78
CA VAL A 213 -1.49 -6.99 -9.35
C VAL A 213 -0.47 -8.03 -8.91
N GLY A 214 0.29 -8.59 -9.85
CA GLY A 214 1.33 -9.56 -9.57
C GLY A 214 1.30 -10.75 -10.50
N VAL A 215 2.14 -11.73 -10.17
CA VAL A 215 2.26 -13.00 -10.87
C VAL A 215 2.03 -14.16 -9.90
N TYR A 216 1.73 -15.33 -10.43
CA TYR A 216 1.41 -16.53 -9.66
C TYR A 216 2.13 -17.75 -10.23
N ALA A 217 2.19 -18.82 -9.42
CA ALA A 217 2.80 -20.10 -9.75
C ALA A 217 4.28 -19.97 -10.17
N CYS A 218 4.80 -20.94 -10.92
CA CYS A 218 6.17 -20.90 -11.42
C CYS A 218 6.30 -19.83 -12.50
N GLN A 219 7.14 -18.84 -12.25
CA GLN A 219 7.61 -17.93 -13.28
C GLN A 219 8.81 -18.57 -13.97
N LEU A 220 8.73 -18.71 -15.29
CA LEU A 220 9.87 -19.05 -16.14
C LEU A 220 10.78 -17.82 -16.18
N CYS A 221 11.89 -17.84 -15.46
CA CYS A 221 13.00 -16.91 -15.72
C CYS A 221 14.15 -17.69 -16.38
N ASP A 222 15.02 -16.97 -17.11
CA ASP A 222 16.10 -17.55 -17.93
C ASP A 222 17.12 -18.39 -17.12
N VAL A 223 17.05 -18.36 -15.77
CA VAL A 223 18.02 -18.99 -14.86
C VAL A 223 17.39 -19.93 -13.82
N CYS A 224 16.15 -19.69 -13.35
CA CYS A 224 15.48 -20.55 -12.35
C CYS A 224 13.94 -20.37 -12.28
N CYS A 225 13.21 -21.39 -11.84
CA CYS A 225 11.78 -21.25 -11.55
C CYS A 225 11.55 -20.73 -10.13
N SER A 226 10.96 -19.55 -9.97
CA SER A 226 10.45 -19.06 -8.67
C SER A 226 8.94 -19.26 -8.59
N PHE A 227 8.47 -19.95 -7.56
CA PHE A 227 7.04 -20.21 -7.34
C PHE A 227 6.42 -19.12 -6.45
N LYS A 228 5.39 -18.43 -6.96
CA LYS A 228 4.65 -17.40 -6.24
C LYS A 228 3.26 -17.89 -5.85
N PHE A 229 3.00 -17.96 -4.54
CA PHE A 229 1.69 -18.34 -4.01
C PHE A 229 0.76 -17.12 -3.89
N PHE A 230 1.31 -15.99 -3.44
CA PHE A 230 0.60 -14.72 -3.34
C PHE A 230 0.99 -13.80 -4.50
N ASN A 231 0.04 -12.93 -4.88
CA ASN A 231 0.33 -11.83 -5.79
C ASN A 231 1.20 -10.77 -5.08
N SER A 232 1.28 -9.56 -5.65
CA SER A 232 2.07 -8.48 -5.04
C SER A 232 1.43 -7.84 -3.82
N GLY A 233 0.13 -8.07 -3.60
CA GLY A 233 -0.65 -7.32 -2.62
C GLY A 233 -0.86 -5.85 -2.98
N LEU A 234 -0.36 -5.37 -4.12
CA LEU A 234 -0.58 -4.00 -4.59
C LEU A 234 -1.99 -3.83 -5.14
N PHE A 235 -2.61 -2.72 -4.77
CA PHE A 235 -3.92 -2.28 -5.23
C PHE A 235 -3.89 -0.77 -5.42
N LEU A 236 -4.41 -0.28 -6.55
CA LEU A 236 -4.45 1.15 -6.86
C LEU A 236 -5.88 1.58 -7.20
N ALA A 237 -6.35 2.66 -6.59
CA ALA A 237 -7.56 3.36 -6.99
C ALA A 237 -7.22 4.79 -7.40
N SER A 238 -7.75 5.27 -8.51
CA SER A 238 -7.46 6.59 -9.08
C SER A 238 -8.75 7.23 -9.58
N ARG A 239 -8.97 8.52 -9.29
CA ARG A 239 -10.03 9.34 -9.91
C ARG A 239 -9.78 9.66 -11.38
N HIS A 240 -8.53 9.52 -11.77
CA HIS A 240 -8.03 9.89 -13.08
C HIS A 240 -7.90 8.65 -13.94
N PRO A 241 -8.31 8.72 -15.23
CA PRO A 241 -8.16 7.60 -16.15
C PRO A 241 -6.72 7.12 -16.23
N VAL A 242 -6.54 5.81 -16.04
CA VAL A 242 -5.24 5.17 -16.26
C VAL A 242 -5.02 5.05 -17.76
N LEU A 243 -3.88 5.56 -18.25
CA LEU A 243 -3.48 5.48 -19.66
C LEU A 243 -2.57 4.27 -19.92
N LYS A 244 -1.62 4.04 -19.02
CA LYS A 244 -0.63 2.96 -19.09
C LYS A 244 -0.38 2.43 -17.70
N ALA A 245 -0.17 1.13 -17.58
CA ALA A 245 0.27 0.48 -16.36
C ALA A 245 1.26 -0.64 -16.71
N GLN A 246 2.26 -0.83 -15.85
CA GLN A 246 3.28 -1.86 -15.97
C GLN A 246 3.65 -2.35 -14.57
N TYR A 247 3.86 -3.66 -14.45
CA TYR A 247 4.22 -4.29 -13.20
C TYR A 247 5.50 -5.12 -13.38
N HIS A 248 6.42 -5.01 -12.44
CA HIS A 248 7.65 -5.80 -12.36
C HIS A 248 7.74 -6.50 -11.01
N CYS A 249 8.02 -7.81 -11.03
CA CYS A 249 8.26 -8.60 -9.82
C CYS A 249 9.74 -8.57 -9.47
N PHE A 250 10.08 -8.41 -8.20
CA PHE A 250 11.45 -8.55 -7.73
C PHE A 250 11.92 -10.02 -7.84
N PRO A 251 13.14 -10.26 -8.34
CA PRO A 251 13.68 -11.61 -8.46
C PRO A 251 14.36 -12.11 -7.17
N ASN A 252 14.71 -11.23 -6.23
CA ASN A 252 15.69 -11.49 -5.16
C ASN A 252 15.11 -11.57 -3.73
N SER A 253 13.89 -12.08 -3.55
CA SER A 253 13.27 -12.24 -2.21
C SER A 253 13.72 -13.52 -1.47
N ARG A 254 13.70 -13.51 -0.13
CA ARG A 254 14.04 -14.66 0.73
C ARG A 254 12.92 -14.97 1.75
N GLY A 255 13.02 -16.12 2.41
CA GLY A 255 12.09 -16.50 3.47
C GLY A 255 10.64 -16.61 2.99
N GLU A 256 9.70 -16.17 3.82
CA GLU A 256 8.27 -16.16 3.52
C GLU A 256 7.91 -15.19 2.39
N ASP A 257 8.64 -14.07 2.30
CA ASP A 257 8.49 -13.06 1.24
C ASP A 257 8.79 -13.61 -0.16
N ALA A 258 9.57 -14.69 -0.26
CA ALA A 258 9.80 -15.36 -1.54
C ALA A 258 8.52 -15.96 -2.16
N LEU A 259 7.49 -16.25 -1.34
CA LEU A 259 6.21 -16.76 -1.80
C LEU A 259 5.26 -15.66 -2.31
N ALA A 260 5.53 -14.40 -1.98
CA ALA A 260 4.81 -13.25 -2.50
C ALA A 260 5.50 -12.69 -3.74
N ALA A 261 4.71 -12.25 -4.71
CA ALA A 261 5.23 -11.57 -5.88
C ALA A 261 5.43 -10.09 -5.56
N LYS A 262 6.31 -9.74 -4.61
CA LYS A 262 6.64 -8.33 -4.30
C LYS A 262 7.28 -7.66 -5.51
N GLY A 263 7.07 -6.35 -5.68
CA GLY A 263 7.44 -5.68 -6.91
C GLY A 263 7.07 -4.20 -6.99
N LEU A 264 7.14 -3.66 -8.20
CA LEU A 264 6.82 -2.28 -8.55
C LEU A 264 5.65 -2.24 -9.55
N LEU A 265 4.64 -1.43 -9.24
CA LEU A 265 3.57 -1.05 -10.17
C LEU A 265 3.78 0.42 -10.58
N SER A 266 4.01 0.65 -11.87
CA SER A 266 4.15 1.98 -12.47
C SER A 266 2.94 2.30 -13.33
N VAL A 267 2.38 3.49 -13.15
CA VAL A 267 1.13 3.91 -13.77
C VAL A 267 1.27 5.32 -14.32
N LYS A 268 0.73 5.53 -15.52
CA LYS A 268 0.55 6.84 -16.14
C LYS A 268 -0.94 7.16 -16.14
N VAL A 269 -1.33 8.29 -15.57
CA VAL A 269 -2.72 8.74 -15.48
C VAL A 269 -2.94 10.04 -16.25
N GLN A 270 -4.17 10.27 -16.72
CA GLN A 270 -4.59 11.52 -17.36
C GLN A 270 -5.34 12.38 -16.35
N ILE A 271 -4.79 13.54 -16.02
CA ILE A 271 -5.36 14.45 -15.02
C ILE A 271 -6.38 15.41 -15.63
N GLY A 272 -6.14 15.85 -16.87
CA GLY A 272 -7.01 16.79 -17.55
C GLY A 272 -6.41 17.33 -18.85
N LEU A 273 -6.96 18.46 -19.32
CA LEU A 273 -6.48 19.19 -20.48
C LEU A 273 -6.09 20.60 -20.08
N HIS A 274 -4.94 21.07 -20.53
CA HIS A 274 -4.49 22.44 -20.35
C HIS A 274 -4.85 23.27 -21.60
N LYS A 275 -5.66 24.33 -21.41
CA LYS A 275 -6.16 25.21 -22.49
C LYS A 275 -6.79 24.41 -23.64
N GLU A 276 -7.52 23.35 -23.30
CA GLU A 276 -8.18 22.41 -24.21
C GLU A 276 -7.29 21.73 -25.29
N LYS A 277 -5.96 21.86 -25.22
CA LYS A 277 -5.04 21.41 -26.28
C LYS A 277 -3.96 20.43 -25.84
N LYS A 278 -3.35 20.64 -24.66
CA LYS A 278 -2.27 19.76 -24.15
C LYS A 278 -2.79 18.85 -23.05
N LYS A 279 -2.52 17.55 -23.13
CA LYS A 279 -2.91 16.59 -22.09
C LYS A 279 -2.00 16.76 -20.87
N MET A 280 -2.61 16.90 -19.70
CA MET A 280 -1.91 16.84 -18.43
C MET A 280 -1.88 15.39 -17.94
N VAL A 281 -0.69 14.88 -17.68
CA VAL A 281 -0.45 13.51 -17.25
C VAL A 281 0.39 13.49 -15.98
N GLY A 282 0.24 12.43 -15.19
CA GLY A 282 1.06 12.19 -14.02
C GLY A 282 1.60 10.77 -14.01
N PHE A 283 2.80 10.60 -13.45
CA PHE A 283 3.39 9.30 -13.19
C PHE A 283 3.24 8.96 -11.71
N PHE A 284 2.71 7.78 -11.44
CA PHE A 284 2.52 7.26 -10.09
C PHE A 284 3.12 5.86 -10.01
N ASN A 285 3.98 5.65 -9.02
CA ASN A 285 4.69 4.41 -8.79
C ASN A 285 4.41 3.93 -7.37
N CYS A 286 4.12 2.64 -7.22
CA CYS A 286 3.99 2.03 -5.90
C CYS A 286 4.70 0.69 -5.81
N THR A 287 5.33 0.45 -4.66
CA THR A 287 6.12 -0.76 -4.43
C THR A 287 5.93 -1.32 -3.02
N HIS A 288 6.20 -2.61 -2.86
CA HIS A 288 6.34 -3.27 -1.58
C HIS A 288 7.70 -3.98 -1.57
N LEU A 289 8.64 -3.52 -0.76
CA LEU A 289 9.99 -4.09 -0.71
C LEU A 289 10.07 -5.32 0.22
N HIS A 290 11.21 -6.00 0.20
CA HIS A 290 11.51 -7.16 1.05
C HIS A 290 11.46 -6.82 2.55
N ALA A 291 10.75 -7.62 3.34
CA ALA A 291 10.38 -7.29 4.71
C ALA A 291 11.36 -7.75 5.80
N LEU A 292 12.20 -8.75 5.53
CA LEU A 292 13.03 -9.33 6.58
C LEU A 292 14.09 -8.33 7.07
N GLU A 293 14.14 -8.11 8.38
CA GLU A 293 15.18 -7.30 9.04
C GLU A 293 16.57 -7.93 8.83
N GLY A 294 17.63 -7.12 8.75
CA GLY A 294 18.99 -7.57 8.43
C GLY A 294 19.27 -7.87 6.95
N ASP A 295 18.26 -7.98 6.09
CA ASP A 295 18.42 -8.18 4.64
C ASP A 295 18.52 -6.85 3.85
N GLY A 296 19.16 -5.82 4.43
CA GLY A 296 19.20 -4.47 3.83
C GLY A 296 19.86 -4.41 2.43
N ALA A 297 20.81 -5.31 2.15
CA ALA A 297 21.38 -5.45 0.80
C ALA A 297 20.34 -5.86 -0.26
N ILE A 298 19.35 -6.68 0.10
CA ILE A 298 18.26 -7.07 -0.82
C ILE A 298 17.38 -5.85 -1.11
N ARG A 299 17.03 -5.08 -0.08
CA ARG A 299 16.24 -3.85 -0.24
C ARG A 299 16.99 -2.82 -1.07
N TYR A 300 18.30 -2.67 -0.86
CA TYR A 300 19.16 -1.81 -1.67
C TYR A 300 19.10 -2.20 -3.16
N ASP A 301 19.33 -3.48 -3.49
CA ASP A 301 19.21 -3.98 -4.87
C ASP A 301 17.81 -3.75 -5.46
N GLN A 302 16.76 -3.88 -4.64
CA GLN A 302 15.39 -3.62 -5.07
C GLN A 302 15.17 -2.13 -5.35
N LEU A 303 15.75 -1.22 -4.56
CA LEU A 303 15.71 0.22 -4.84
C LEU A 303 16.42 0.58 -6.14
N ASP A 304 17.56 -0.05 -6.45
CA ASP A 304 18.24 0.09 -7.74
C ASP A 304 17.34 -0.35 -8.91
N MET A 305 16.65 -1.50 -8.74
CA MET A 305 15.68 -1.97 -9.73
C MET A 305 14.49 -1.01 -9.87
N VAL A 306 13.98 -0.46 -8.76
CA VAL A 306 12.87 0.51 -8.77
C VAL A 306 13.25 1.74 -9.58
N THR A 307 14.39 2.37 -9.30
CA THR A 307 14.84 3.56 -10.04
C THR A 307 14.94 3.26 -11.53
N LYS A 308 15.60 2.15 -11.90
CA LYS A 308 15.76 1.74 -13.30
C LYS A 308 14.43 1.48 -14.01
N TRP A 309 13.50 0.77 -13.37
CA TRP A 309 12.20 0.45 -13.97
C TRP A 309 11.31 1.67 -14.11
N ILE A 310 11.35 2.62 -13.16
CA ILE A 310 10.64 3.89 -13.27
C ILE A 310 11.16 4.69 -14.46
N GLU A 311 12.48 4.84 -14.59
CA GLU A 311 13.10 5.55 -15.72
C GLU A 311 12.73 4.93 -17.06
N GLU A 312 12.80 3.60 -17.16
CA GLU A 312 12.41 2.87 -18.37
C GLU A 312 10.93 3.08 -18.69
N PHE A 313 10.05 2.97 -17.70
CA PHE A 313 8.60 3.17 -17.87
C PHE A 313 8.30 4.58 -18.39
N GLN A 314 8.92 5.60 -17.80
CA GLN A 314 8.74 6.99 -18.22
C GLN A 314 9.28 7.23 -19.62
N ARG A 315 10.49 6.75 -19.93
CA ARG A 315 11.12 6.85 -21.26
C ARG A 315 10.23 6.26 -22.36
N VAL A 316 9.58 5.13 -22.10
CA VAL A 316 8.74 4.44 -23.09
C VAL A 316 7.36 5.09 -23.23
N ASN A 317 6.82 5.68 -22.18
CA ASN A 317 5.41 6.13 -22.14
C ASN A 317 5.22 7.65 -22.15
N ARG A 318 6.29 8.46 -22.11
CA ARG A 318 6.24 9.92 -22.25
C ARG A 318 6.02 10.32 -23.71
N GLN A 319 5.16 11.31 -23.94
CA GLN A 319 4.93 11.90 -25.26
C GLN A 319 5.31 13.40 -25.23
N GLU A 320 5.75 13.95 -26.36
CA GLU A 320 6.22 15.34 -26.45
C GLU A 320 5.09 16.38 -26.35
N ASP A 321 3.86 15.98 -26.65
CA ASP A 321 2.65 16.82 -26.64
C ASP A 321 1.93 16.85 -25.28
N GLU A 322 2.50 16.20 -24.27
CA GLU A 322 1.94 16.08 -22.92
C GLU A 322 2.67 16.95 -21.90
N MET A 323 1.94 17.39 -20.88
CA MET A 323 2.46 18.08 -19.70
C MET A 323 2.51 17.11 -18.53
N VAL A 324 3.70 16.83 -18.01
CA VAL A 324 3.89 15.99 -16.82
C VAL A 324 3.76 16.87 -15.58
N VAL A 325 2.66 16.69 -14.83
CA VAL A 325 2.31 17.55 -13.69
C VAL A 325 2.75 17.00 -12.33
N PHE A 326 2.95 15.69 -12.21
CA PHE A 326 3.55 15.08 -11.02
C PHE A 326 4.28 13.78 -11.36
N ASP A 327 5.19 13.41 -10.46
CA ASP A 327 5.88 12.14 -10.44
C ASP A 327 6.03 11.69 -8.98
N VAL A 328 5.30 10.66 -8.59
CA VAL A 328 5.18 10.20 -7.20
C VAL A 328 5.62 8.74 -7.09
N LEU A 329 6.36 8.43 -6.03
CA LEU A 329 6.73 7.08 -5.63
C LEU A 329 6.28 6.84 -4.19
N CYS A 330 5.56 5.76 -3.93
CA CYS A 330 5.09 5.44 -2.58
C CYS A 330 5.12 3.94 -2.29
N GLY A 331 4.87 3.60 -1.04
CA GLY A 331 4.62 2.22 -0.62
C GLY A 331 5.26 1.89 0.71
N ASP A 332 5.32 0.59 0.98
CA ASP A 332 5.99 0.04 2.16
C ASP A 332 7.39 -0.41 1.76
N PHE A 333 8.38 0.31 2.27
CA PHE A 333 9.78 0.08 1.94
C PHE A 333 10.46 -0.87 2.93
N ASN A 334 9.79 -1.22 4.04
CA ASN A 334 10.32 -2.12 5.08
C ASN A 334 11.69 -1.73 5.68
N PHE A 335 12.11 -0.48 5.51
CA PHE A 335 13.27 0.11 6.17
C PHE A 335 12.90 1.51 6.66
N ASP A 336 13.42 1.93 7.79
CA ASP A 336 13.16 3.25 8.35
C ASP A 336 14.36 4.19 8.20
N ASN A 337 14.15 5.47 8.51
CA ASN A 337 15.18 6.50 8.38
C ASN A 337 15.76 6.92 9.75
N CYS A 338 15.84 5.99 10.71
CA CYS A 338 16.40 6.23 12.05
C CYS A 338 17.18 5.04 12.65
N SER A 339 16.97 3.84 12.15
CA SER A 339 17.60 2.59 12.59
C SER A 339 18.99 2.46 11.99
N PRO A 340 20.01 2.07 12.78
CA PRO A 340 21.34 1.77 12.25
C PRO A 340 21.34 0.63 11.21
N ASP A 341 20.48 -0.39 11.39
CA ASP A 341 20.44 -1.56 10.49
C ASP A 341 20.12 -1.14 9.03
N ASP A 342 19.29 -0.11 8.86
CA ASP A 342 18.78 0.37 7.57
C ASP A 342 19.70 1.42 6.89
N HIS A 343 20.95 1.57 7.37
CA HIS A 343 21.87 2.62 6.89
C HIS A 343 22.18 2.56 5.38
N LEU A 344 22.18 1.37 4.76
CA LEU A 344 22.49 1.23 3.33
C LEU A 344 21.36 1.86 2.50
N GLU A 345 20.13 1.52 2.83
CA GLU A 345 18.92 2.00 2.18
C GLU A 345 18.72 3.49 2.42
N GLN A 346 18.99 3.96 3.64
CA GLN A 346 18.96 5.39 3.98
C GLN A 346 19.88 6.22 3.09
N ASN A 347 21.03 5.68 2.66
CA ASN A 347 22.01 6.36 1.80
C ASN A 347 21.81 6.09 0.30
N HIS A 348 20.75 5.41 -0.10
CA HIS A 348 20.49 5.08 -1.49
C HIS A 348 20.26 6.33 -2.36
N SER A 349 20.73 6.29 -3.61
CA SER A 349 20.69 7.43 -4.56
C SER A 349 19.28 7.86 -4.95
N LEU A 350 18.28 6.99 -4.81
CA LEU A 350 16.85 7.29 -5.01
C LEU A 350 16.45 8.61 -4.34
N PHE A 351 16.94 8.88 -3.13
CA PHE A 351 16.60 10.09 -2.37
C PHE A 351 17.24 11.38 -2.91
N ASN A 352 18.15 11.28 -3.88
CA ASN A 352 18.65 12.43 -4.63
C ASN A 352 17.65 12.86 -5.72
N ASP A 353 16.91 11.92 -6.28
CA ASP A 353 15.94 12.16 -7.34
C ASP A 353 14.52 12.37 -6.80
N TYR A 354 14.13 11.59 -5.80
CA TYR A 354 12.84 11.66 -5.13
C TYR A 354 12.98 12.33 -3.77
N THR A 355 12.29 13.46 -3.60
CA THR A 355 12.23 14.20 -2.34
C THR A 355 11.27 13.50 -1.37
N ASP A 356 11.76 13.20 -0.17
CA ASP A 356 10.95 12.77 0.97
C ASP A 356 10.56 14.01 1.83
N PRO A 357 9.28 14.37 1.94
CA PRO A 357 8.83 15.48 2.79
C PRO A 357 9.21 15.34 4.27
N CYS A 358 9.37 14.12 4.78
CA CYS A 358 9.64 13.81 6.18
C CYS A 358 11.14 13.79 6.51
N ARG A 359 12.00 13.62 5.51
CA ARG A 359 13.45 13.42 5.68
C ARG A 359 14.20 14.73 5.85
N ALA A 360 15.09 14.79 6.86
CA ALA A 360 16.08 15.87 7.00
C ALA A 360 17.44 15.45 6.39
N GLY A 361 17.77 14.16 6.45
CA GLY A 361 18.96 13.55 5.86
C GLY A 361 18.92 12.02 6.02
N PRO A 362 19.94 11.30 5.52
CA PRO A 362 20.05 9.86 5.77
C PRO A 362 20.16 9.59 7.27
N GLY A 363 19.29 8.71 7.79
CA GLY A 363 19.22 8.38 9.21
C GLY A 363 18.69 9.50 10.11
N ARG A 364 18.14 10.58 9.52
CA ARG A 364 17.66 11.74 10.28
C ARG A 364 16.32 12.25 9.75
N GLU A 365 15.30 12.14 10.60
CA GLU A 365 13.95 12.61 10.33
C GLU A 365 13.77 14.09 10.72
N LYS A 366 12.75 14.74 10.16
CA LYS A 366 12.34 16.06 10.63
C LYS A 366 11.67 15.94 12.02
N PRO A 367 11.70 17.00 12.86
CA PRO A 367 11.25 16.92 14.26
C PRO A 367 9.77 16.55 14.48
N TRP A 368 8.94 16.66 13.44
CA TRP A 368 7.50 16.39 13.50
C TRP A 368 7.12 14.99 13.00
N VAL A 369 8.09 14.22 12.50
CA VAL A 369 7.84 12.90 11.93
C VAL A 369 7.53 11.90 13.04
N ILE A 370 6.68 10.93 12.75
CA ILE A 370 6.38 9.80 13.61
C ILE A 370 6.48 8.51 12.81
N GLY A 371 6.74 7.40 13.48
CA GLY A 371 6.73 6.07 12.89
C GLY A 371 5.35 5.69 12.36
N THR A 372 5.32 4.80 11.36
CA THR A 372 4.10 4.32 10.70
C THR A 372 3.75 2.88 11.07
N LEU A 373 4.68 2.12 11.63
CA LEU A 373 4.46 0.74 12.08
C LEU A 373 4.01 0.70 13.55
N LEU A 374 2.82 0.13 13.81
CA LEU A 374 2.28 -0.09 15.14
C LEU A 374 2.81 -1.40 15.73
N GLN A 375 2.97 -1.45 17.05
CA GLN A 375 3.24 -2.68 17.76
C GLN A 375 1.99 -3.57 17.73
N GLN A 376 2.09 -4.67 16.99
CA GLN A 376 0.97 -5.60 16.78
C GLN A 376 0.27 -6.05 18.08
N PRO A 377 0.96 -6.32 19.21
CA PRO A 377 0.27 -6.72 20.45
C PRO A 377 -0.70 -5.67 21.01
N THR A 378 -0.45 -4.39 20.75
CA THR A 378 -1.18 -3.25 21.35
C THR A 378 -2.35 -2.74 20.50
N LEU A 379 -2.61 -3.32 19.31
CA LEU A 379 -3.60 -2.83 18.34
C LEU A 379 -5.03 -2.69 18.88
N TYR A 380 -5.38 -3.45 19.91
CA TYR A 380 -6.73 -3.49 20.50
C TYR A 380 -6.80 -2.90 21.91
N GLU A 381 -5.74 -2.22 22.36
CA GLU A 381 -5.78 -1.45 23.59
C GLU A 381 -6.70 -0.25 23.44
N GLU A 382 -7.30 0.19 24.54
CA GLU A 382 -8.28 1.28 24.55
C GLU A 382 -7.71 2.58 23.98
N ASN A 383 -6.42 2.82 24.19
CA ASN A 383 -5.72 4.00 23.71
C ASN A 383 -5.41 3.96 22.20
N VAL A 384 -5.66 2.84 21.52
CA VAL A 384 -5.27 2.61 20.11
C VAL A 384 -6.46 2.22 19.24
N ASN A 385 -7.45 1.55 19.80
CA ASN A 385 -8.48 0.85 19.04
C ASN A 385 -9.56 1.73 18.38
N THR A 386 -9.51 3.06 18.57
CA THR A 386 -10.38 4.02 17.88
C THR A 386 -9.55 5.12 17.20
N PRO A 387 -10.06 5.74 16.12
CA PRO A 387 -9.32 6.80 15.42
C PRO A 387 -8.92 7.97 16.32
N ASP A 388 -9.82 8.41 17.21
CA ASP A 388 -9.58 9.52 18.13
C ASP A 388 -8.56 9.14 19.22
N ASN A 389 -8.66 7.94 19.79
CA ASN A 389 -7.70 7.48 20.79
C ASN A 389 -6.32 7.29 20.20
N LEU A 390 -6.22 6.69 19.00
CA LEU A 390 -4.95 6.55 18.30
C LEU A 390 -4.36 7.93 17.98
N LYS A 391 -5.17 8.91 17.57
CA LYS A 391 -4.69 10.28 17.35
C LYS A 391 -4.06 10.85 18.62
N MET A 392 -4.75 10.80 19.75
CA MET A 392 -4.22 11.29 21.03
C MET A 392 -2.92 10.56 21.42
N THR A 393 -2.87 9.25 21.20
CA THR A 393 -1.68 8.43 21.42
C THR A 393 -0.50 8.83 20.55
N LEU A 394 -0.74 9.21 19.28
CA LEU A 394 0.32 9.61 18.36
C LEU A 394 0.79 11.05 18.61
N GLU A 395 -0.02 11.91 19.20
CA GLU A 395 0.38 13.29 19.56
C GLU A 395 1.27 13.32 20.82
N ASP A 396 1.15 12.34 21.72
CA ASP A 396 1.97 12.21 22.94
C ASP A 396 3.20 11.30 22.74
N GLU A 397 4.41 11.82 23.03
CA GLU A 397 5.66 11.09 22.80
C GLU A 397 5.81 9.83 23.67
N GLU A 398 5.43 9.90 24.94
CA GLU A 398 5.56 8.75 25.86
C GLU A 398 4.58 7.65 25.48
N GLN A 399 3.39 8.02 25.03
CA GLN A 399 2.46 7.06 24.45
C GLN A 399 3.02 6.49 23.14
N ARG A 400 3.56 7.30 22.22
CA ARG A 400 4.17 6.81 20.97
C ARG A 400 5.22 5.73 21.22
N LYS A 401 6.15 5.95 22.16
CA LYS A 401 7.20 4.99 22.55
C LYS A 401 6.68 3.59 22.88
N MET A 402 5.48 3.52 23.46
CA MET A 402 4.87 2.26 23.89
C MET A 402 4.01 1.58 22.81
N ARG A 403 3.62 2.28 21.73
CA ARG A 403 2.69 1.73 20.72
C ARG A 403 3.25 1.67 19.29
N LEU A 404 4.27 2.45 18.97
CA LEU A 404 4.96 2.39 17.68
C LEU A 404 6.15 1.43 17.77
N ALA A 405 6.47 0.75 16.67
CA ALA A 405 7.63 -0.12 16.62
C ALA A 405 8.91 0.69 16.89
N PRO A 406 9.78 0.24 17.81
CA PRO A 406 11.04 0.91 18.10
C PRO A 406 12.05 0.66 16.97
N PRO A 407 13.04 1.55 16.78
CA PRO A 407 14.11 1.33 15.82
C PRO A 407 14.88 0.02 16.06
N VAL A 408 15.41 -0.55 14.99
CA VAL A 408 16.16 -1.81 15.00
C VAL A 408 17.66 -1.51 15.13
N SER A 409 18.29 -2.10 16.15
CA SER A 409 19.75 -2.02 16.37
C SER A 409 20.48 -3.16 15.68
N PHE A 410 21.75 -2.96 15.30
CA PHE A 410 22.65 -4.06 14.97
C PHE A 410 22.79 -5.05 16.13
N ASP A 411 22.77 -6.35 15.82
CA ASP A 411 22.92 -7.47 16.75
C ASP A 411 23.83 -7.15 17.96
N ALA A 412 23.23 -7.17 19.16
CA ALA A 412 23.91 -7.08 20.46
C ALA A 412 24.69 -5.78 20.78
N ILE A 413 24.55 -4.70 20.00
CA ILE A 413 25.14 -3.40 20.34
C ILE A 413 24.10 -2.53 21.08
N PRO A 414 24.39 -2.03 22.29
CA PRO A 414 23.51 -1.07 22.97
C PRO A 414 23.34 0.18 22.09
N PHE A 415 22.12 0.37 21.56
CA PHE A 415 21.76 1.54 20.78
C PHE A 415 21.03 2.53 21.67
N VAL A 416 21.60 3.72 21.84
CA VAL A 416 20.95 4.83 22.58
C VAL A 416 20.14 5.63 21.56
N TYR A 417 18.82 5.53 21.65
CA TYR A 417 17.89 6.24 20.77
C TYR A 417 16.72 6.84 21.55
N PRO A 418 16.31 8.08 21.23
CA PRO A 418 16.98 9.03 20.32
C PRO A 418 18.31 9.54 20.91
N GLU A 419 19.10 10.26 20.12
CA GLU A 419 20.22 11.04 20.66
C GLU A 419 19.71 12.03 21.71
N THR A 420 20.57 12.43 22.66
CA THR A 420 20.15 13.31 23.76
C THR A 420 19.67 14.65 23.21
N GLY A 421 18.37 14.95 23.40
CA GLY A 421 17.73 16.18 22.94
C GLY A 421 17.00 16.07 21.60
N GLU A 422 17.03 14.92 20.93
CA GLU A 422 16.26 14.63 19.73
C GLU A 422 14.92 13.94 20.09
N PRO A 423 13.82 14.18 19.34
CA PRO A 423 12.53 13.55 19.61
C PRO A 423 12.54 12.06 19.26
N TRP A 424 11.78 11.26 20.01
CA TRP A 424 11.55 9.85 19.65
C TRP A 424 10.51 9.75 18.52
N VAL A 425 10.90 9.13 17.40
CA VAL A 425 10.06 9.04 16.19
C VAL A 425 9.36 7.68 16.09
N GLY A 426 10.10 6.58 16.25
CA GLY A 426 9.66 5.23 15.89
C GLY A 426 9.88 4.90 14.41
N ARG A 427 9.61 3.66 14.00
CA ARG A 427 9.91 3.20 12.63
C ARG A 427 8.90 3.72 11.62
N ARG A 428 9.35 4.63 10.74
CA ARG A 428 8.60 5.05 9.55
C ARG A 428 9.08 4.27 8.34
N ILE A 429 8.28 3.29 7.93
CA ILE A 429 8.61 2.40 6.80
C ILE A 429 7.69 2.60 5.59
N ASP A 430 6.61 3.36 5.77
CA ASP A 430 5.71 3.77 4.68
C ASP A 430 6.16 5.14 4.13
N TYR A 431 6.49 5.17 2.85
CA TYR A 431 7.02 6.37 2.18
C TYR A 431 6.04 6.91 1.13
N LEU A 432 6.07 8.22 0.98
CA LEU A 432 5.35 8.93 -0.07
C LEU A 432 6.22 10.09 -0.56
N LEU A 433 6.87 9.86 -1.69
CA LEU A 433 7.94 10.68 -2.26
C LEU A 433 7.48 11.37 -3.55
N TYR A 434 8.08 12.50 -3.89
CA TYR A 434 7.80 13.22 -5.14
C TYR A 434 9.07 13.67 -5.84
N ARG A 435 9.03 13.78 -7.17
CA ARG A 435 10.16 14.19 -8.01
C ARG A 435 9.78 15.35 -8.91
N GLU A 436 10.57 16.43 -8.86
CA GLU A 436 10.35 17.63 -9.68
C GLU A 436 11.14 17.60 -11.00
N SER A 437 12.27 16.88 -11.05
CA SER A 437 13.18 16.88 -12.20
C SER A 437 12.58 16.34 -13.50
N THR A 438 11.52 15.55 -13.41
CA THR A 438 10.82 14.96 -14.57
C THR A 438 9.61 15.75 -15.02
N LEU A 439 9.19 16.78 -14.26
CA LEU A 439 8.03 17.60 -14.59
C LEU A 439 8.29 18.47 -15.81
N THR A 440 7.20 18.95 -16.43
CA THR A 440 7.34 19.94 -17.51
C THR A 440 7.98 21.22 -16.98
N HIS A 441 8.90 21.81 -17.76
CA HIS A 441 9.56 23.08 -17.41
C HIS A 441 8.55 24.15 -17.00
N HIS A 442 8.91 24.94 -15.97
CA HIS A 442 8.09 25.99 -15.35
C HIS A 442 6.93 25.49 -14.47
N LEU A 443 6.87 24.20 -14.12
CA LEU A 443 6.01 23.74 -13.04
C LEU A 443 6.80 23.71 -11.73
N ARG A 444 6.17 24.22 -10.68
CA ARG A 444 6.69 24.15 -9.31
C ARG A 444 5.75 23.30 -8.46
N THR A 445 6.31 22.39 -7.68
CA THR A 445 5.57 21.56 -6.74
C THR A 445 5.80 22.04 -5.33
N GLU A 446 4.72 22.32 -4.60
CA GLU A 446 4.75 22.66 -3.19
C GLU A 446 3.98 21.62 -2.39
N VAL A 447 4.57 21.12 -1.32
CA VAL A 447 3.87 20.25 -0.38
C VAL A 447 2.88 21.10 0.42
N GLU A 448 1.59 20.91 0.17
CA GLU A 448 0.53 21.59 0.92
C GLU A 448 0.34 20.98 2.31
N GLU A 449 0.37 19.65 2.36
CA GLU A 449 -0.04 18.87 3.53
C GLU A 449 0.63 17.49 3.48
N PHE A 450 1.13 17.03 4.62
CA PHE A 450 1.52 15.64 4.86
C PHE A 450 0.78 15.14 6.10
N THR A 451 0.11 13.99 6.00
CA THR A 451 -0.90 13.59 6.98
C THR A 451 -0.72 12.15 7.41
N TYR A 452 -0.68 11.91 8.72
CA TYR A 452 -0.81 10.57 9.31
C TYR A 452 -2.29 10.31 9.61
N VAL A 453 -2.86 9.22 9.10
CA VAL A 453 -4.31 8.97 9.16
C VAL A 453 -4.62 7.85 10.16
N THR A 454 -5.31 8.16 11.25
CA THR A 454 -5.69 7.18 12.28
C THR A 454 -7.04 6.52 12.03
N ARG A 455 -7.70 6.83 10.91
CA ARG A 455 -9.04 6.33 10.57
C ARG A 455 -9.13 4.80 10.55
N LEU A 456 -8.02 4.12 10.29
CA LEU A 456 -7.94 2.66 10.23
C LEU A 456 -7.48 1.99 11.53
N ALA A 457 -7.54 2.70 12.66
CA ALA A 457 -7.27 2.17 14.00
C ALA A 457 -7.97 0.80 14.23
N GLY A 458 -7.19 -0.20 14.65
CA GLY A 458 -7.66 -1.58 14.89
C GLY A 458 -7.98 -2.40 13.63
N LEU A 459 -7.83 -1.82 12.43
CA LEU A 459 -8.06 -2.50 11.14
C LEU A 459 -6.78 -2.90 10.43
N THR A 460 -5.63 -2.33 10.78
CA THR A 460 -4.29 -2.67 10.27
C THR A 460 -3.24 -2.30 11.32
N ASP A 461 -2.04 -2.83 11.15
CA ASP A 461 -0.83 -2.56 11.92
C ASP A 461 0.01 -1.40 11.34
N HIS A 462 -0.39 -0.79 10.22
CA HIS A 462 0.26 0.41 9.69
C HIS A 462 -0.63 1.65 9.81
N ILE A 463 0.01 2.81 9.92
CA ILE A 463 -0.63 4.12 9.86
C ILE A 463 -0.58 4.61 8.40
N PRO A 464 -1.72 4.72 7.70
CA PRO A 464 -1.75 5.32 6.38
C PRO A 464 -1.16 6.73 6.38
N VAL A 465 -0.41 7.05 5.33
CA VAL A 465 0.14 8.39 5.10
C VAL A 465 -0.45 9.01 3.85
N GLY A 466 -0.75 10.30 3.93
CA GLY A 466 -1.28 11.12 2.84
C GLY A 466 -0.34 12.28 2.50
N LEU A 467 -0.24 12.61 1.22
CA LEU A 467 0.48 13.76 0.72
C LEU A 467 -0.44 14.57 -0.20
N ARG A 468 -0.51 15.87 0.02
CA ARG A 468 -1.14 16.80 -0.91
C ARG A 468 -0.10 17.70 -1.54
N LEU A 469 -0.06 17.68 -2.87
CA LEU A 469 0.83 18.48 -3.69
C LEU A 469 0.06 19.59 -4.38
N ASN A 470 0.60 20.79 -4.32
CA ASN A 470 0.16 21.94 -5.09
C ASN A 470 1.12 22.15 -6.24
N VAL A 471 0.60 22.05 -7.45
CA VAL A 471 1.35 22.30 -8.68
C VAL A 471 0.90 23.63 -9.25
N THR A 472 1.84 24.56 -9.42
CA THR A 472 1.59 25.87 -10.02
C THR A 472 2.45 26.04 -11.26
N LEU A 473 1.89 26.70 -12.27
CA LEU A 473 2.65 27.13 -13.43
C LEU A 473 3.33 28.46 -13.12
N ASP A 474 4.66 28.46 -13.10
CA ASP A 474 5.43 29.70 -13.00
C ASP A 474 5.06 30.58 -14.19
N SER A 475 4.55 31.77 -13.88
CA SER A 475 4.24 32.81 -14.87
C SER A 475 5.54 33.44 -15.37
N ALA A 476 6.40 32.66 -16.03
CA ALA A 476 7.66 33.17 -16.54
C ALA A 476 7.46 33.78 -17.94
N GLY A 477 7.23 35.10 -17.95
CA GLY A 477 7.54 35.98 -19.08
C GLY A 477 6.45 36.11 -20.13
N ASP A 478 5.48 36.98 -19.87
CA ASP A 478 4.88 37.77 -20.95
C ASP A 478 6.03 38.63 -21.53
N PRO A 479 6.50 38.39 -22.77
CA PRO A 479 7.54 39.23 -23.34
C PRO A 479 6.88 40.58 -23.61
N ALA A 480 7.10 41.51 -22.68
CA ALA A 480 6.90 42.95 -22.79
C ALA A 480 5.70 43.38 -23.64
N GLY A 481 4.69 43.91 -22.96
CA GLY A 481 3.63 44.71 -23.57
C GLY A 481 4.14 45.56 -24.73
N THR A 482 3.79 45.14 -25.94
CA THR A 482 3.89 46.01 -27.09
C THR A 482 2.58 46.77 -27.11
N ARG A 483 2.59 47.98 -26.52
CA ARG A 483 1.61 48.99 -26.84
C ARG A 483 1.58 49.14 -28.36
N LEU A 484 0.41 48.94 -28.95
CA LEU A 484 -0.06 49.69 -30.11
C LEU A 484 -1.44 50.22 -29.78
#